data_AF-A0A7R9MLB0-F1
#
_entry.id   AF-A0A7R9MLB0-F1
#
_cell.length_a   1.000
_cell.length_b   1.000
_cell.length_c   1.000
_cell.angle_alpha   90.00
_cell.angle_beta   90.00
_cell.angle_gamma   90.00
#
_symmetry.space_group_name_H-M   'P 1'
#
loop_
_entity.id
_entity.type
_entity.pdbx_description
1 polymer ?
#
loop_
_entity_poly.entity_id
_entity_poly.type
_entity_poly.pdbx_seq_one_letter_code
_entity_poly.pdbx_strand_id
1 'polypeptide(L)'
;MDVLLDSVQHLGQYLATHYFITLLVFGVVFVIIKYYRRDDSKHWEDRNVRGKDVKMPSFWTFIWKRQSSEVVLQAMADKYGNLYGIRQFGKTVIICSKPDIISLVLSKEFTSFTNRRNMNLDSDPLFSNMLQAVMDDQWKRLRAIVSPTFSTGKLRKMRPLIDDCLQTMINNLN
;
A
#
# COMPACT_ATOMS: atom_id res chain seq x y z
N MET A 1 -28.89 0.20 54.44
CA MET A 1 -27.59 -0.51 54.34
C MET A 1 -27.62 -1.54 53.23
N ASP A 2 -28.74 -2.27 53.08
CA ASP A 2 -28.91 -3.30 52.03
C ASP A 2 -28.87 -2.75 50.58
N VAL A 3 -29.42 -1.56 50.33
CA VAL A 3 -29.37 -0.91 49.00
C VAL A 3 -27.94 -0.57 48.57
N LEU A 4 -27.07 -0.19 49.51
CA LEU A 4 -25.66 0.06 49.25
C LEU A 4 -24.87 -1.24 49.04
N LEU A 5 -25.25 -2.32 49.72
CA LEU A 5 -24.64 -3.63 49.54
C LEU A 5 -24.97 -4.23 48.17
N ASP A 6 -26.23 -4.09 47.74
CA ASP A 6 -26.74 -4.60 46.46
C ASP A 6 -26.09 -3.86 45.27
N SER A 7 -25.99 -2.53 45.38
CA SER A 7 -25.28 -1.71 44.38
C SER A 7 -23.77 -2.01 44.30
N VAL A 8 -23.11 -2.30 45.41
CA VAL A 8 -21.69 -2.73 45.42
C VAL A 8 -21.51 -4.11 44.80
N GLN A 9 -22.42 -5.05 45.05
CA GLN A 9 -22.41 -6.38 44.43
C GLN A 9 -22.65 -6.30 42.92
N HIS A 10 -23.61 -5.51 42.48
CA HIS A 10 -23.87 -5.26 41.06
C HIS A 10 -22.68 -4.61 40.35
N LEU A 11 -22.00 -3.65 40.98
CA LEU A 11 -20.78 -3.04 40.44
C LEU A 11 -19.62 -4.05 40.36
N GLY A 12 -19.42 -4.89 41.37
CA GLY A 12 -18.39 -5.94 41.36
C GLY A 12 -18.61 -6.96 40.24
N GLN A 13 -19.87 -7.36 40.02
CA GLN A 13 -20.24 -8.32 38.98
C GLN A 13 -20.13 -7.73 37.57
N TYR A 14 -20.45 -6.43 37.42
CA TYR A 14 -20.21 -5.68 36.20
C TYR A 14 -18.71 -5.59 35.86
N LEU A 15 -17.87 -5.21 36.83
CA LEU A 15 -16.41 -5.13 36.63
C LEU A 15 -15.80 -6.49 36.29
N ALA A 16 -16.25 -7.57 36.93
CA ALA A 16 -15.79 -8.93 36.65
C ALA A 16 -16.15 -9.40 35.23
N THR A 17 -17.39 -9.13 34.78
CA THR A 17 -17.82 -9.49 33.41
C THR A 17 -17.07 -8.69 32.36
N HIS A 18 -16.82 -7.40 32.59
CA HIS A 18 -15.99 -6.59 31.68
C HIS A 18 -14.55 -7.08 31.59
N TYR A 19 -13.91 -7.40 32.71
CA TYR A 19 -12.55 -7.94 32.70
C TYR A 19 -12.49 -9.26 31.91
N PHE A 20 -13.43 -10.17 32.15
CA PHE A 20 -13.52 -11.43 31.41
C PHE A 20 -13.70 -11.22 29.90
N ILE A 21 -14.60 -10.32 29.49
CA ILE A 21 -14.80 -9.97 28.07
C ILE A 21 -13.51 -9.40 27.47
N THR A 22 -12.81 -8.50 28.17
CA THR A 22 -11.54 -7.94 27.66
C THR A 22 -10.48 -9.02 27.46
N LEU A 23 -10.30 -9.93 28.42
CA LEU A 23 -9.36 -11.04 28.29
C LEU A 23 -9.71 -11.98 27.13
N LEU A 24 -11.00 -12.27 26.95
CA LEU A 24 -11.48 -13.09 25.83
C LEU A 24 -11.14 -12.42 24.49
N VAL A 25 -11.44 -11.13 24.36
CA VAL A 25 -11.11 -10.35 23.15
C VAL A 25 -9.60 -10.35 22.89
N PHE A 26 -8.76 -10.12 23.91
CA PHE A 26 -7.30 -10.18 23.77
C PHE A 26 -6.80 -11.56 23.35
N GLY A 27 -7.39 -12.63 23.91
CA GLY A 27 -7.07 -14.01 23.54
C GLY A 27 -7.40 -14.31 22.07
N VAL A 28 -8.59 -13.91 21.62
CA VAL A 28 -9.01 -14.06 20.21
C VAL A 28 -8.10 -13.26 19.28
N VAL A 29 -7.81 -12.01 19.62
CA VAL A 29 -6.88 -11.15 18.84
C VAL A 29 -5.49 -11.78 18.77
N PHE A 30 -4.97 -12.34 19.88
CA PHE A 30 -3.67 -13.00 19.90
C PHE A 30 -3.62 -14.23 18.99
N VAL A 31 -4.67 -15.07 19.00
CA VAL A 31 -4.80 -16.23 18.11
C VAL A 31 -4.86 -15.79 16.66
N ILE A 32 -5.66 -14.76 16.34
CA ILE A 32 -5.75 -14.17 15.01
C ILE A 32 -4.37 -13.68 14.53
N ILE A 33 -3.65 -12.94 15.37
CA ILE A 33 -2.29 -12.46 15.04
C ILE A 33 -1.36 -13.63 14.75
N LYS A 34 -1.38 -14.68 15.59
CA LYS A 34 -0.55 -15.89 15.37
C LYS A 34 -0.91 -16.60 14.08
N TYR A 35 -2.19 -16.74 13.77
CA TYR A 35 -2.68 -17.33 12.52
C TYR A 35 -2.16 -16.55 11.32
N TYR A 36 -2.37 -15.23 11.27
CA TYR A 36 -1.89 -14.38 10.17
C TYR A 36 -0.36 -14.36 10.05
N ARG A 37 0.39 -14.42 11.16
CA ARG A 37 1.86 -14.47 11.14
C ARG A 37 2.39 -15.81 10.63
N ARG A 38 1.72 -16.91 10.97
CA ARG A 38 2.10 -18.26 10.52
C ARG A 38 1.88 -18.43 9.03
N ASP A 39 0.73 -17.97 8.54
CA ASP A 39 0.38 -18.01 7.12
C ASP A 39 1.40 -17.25 6.27
N ASP A 40 1.79 -16.03 6.68
CA ASP A 40 2.79 -15.23 5.96
C ASP A 40 4.17 -15.90 5.95
N SER A 41 4.61 -16.44 7.09
CA SER A 41 5.88 -17.16 7.19
C SER A 41 5.94 -18.32 6.20
N LYS A 42 4.87 -19.12 6.15
CA LYS A 42 4.78 -20.27 5.25
C LYS A 42 4.75 -19.82 3.78
N HIS A 43 4.00 -18.76 3.48
CA HIS A 43 3.91 -18.19 2.14
C HIS A 43 5.28 -17.86 1.53
N TRP A 44 6.19 -17.32 2.35
CA TRP A 44 7.54 -16.95 1.94
C TRP A 44 8.51 -18.14 1.88
N GLU A 45 8.42 -19.06 2.83
CA GLU A 45 9.21 -20.31 2.86
C GLU A 45 8.96 -21.14 1.59
N ASP A 46 7.70 -21.32 1.21
CA ASP A 46 7.30 -22.10 0.02
C ASP A 46 7.83 -21.50 -1.30
N ARG A 47 8.12 -20.20 -1.32
CA ARG A 47 8.56 -19.46 -2.53
C ARG A 47 10.05 -19.20 -2.59
N ASN A 48 10.81 -19.64 -1.59
CA ASN A 48 12.24 -19.36 -1.47
C ASN A 48 12.57 -17.85 -1.58
N VAL A 49 11.67 -16.99 -1.10
CA VAL A 49 11.85 -15.53 -1.08
C VAL A 49 12.04 -15.09 0.35
N ARG A 50 13.02 -14.21 0.57
CA ARG A 50 13.31 -13.65 1.88
C ARG A 50 12.21 -12.66 2.29
N GLY A 51 11.17 -13.14 2.97
CA GLY A 51 10.06 -12.31 3.46
C GLY A 51 9.78 -12.44 4.96
N LYS A 52 9.98 -13.63 5.55
CA LYS A 52 9.73 -13.92 6.97
C LYS A 52 10.52 -13.02 7.93
N ASP A 53 11.77 -12.72 7.58
CA ASP A 53 12.69 -11.95 8.43
C ASP A 53 12.62 -10.43 8.18
N VAL A 54 11.84 -10.02 7.18
CA VAL A 54 11.74 -8.61 6.79
C VAL A 54 10.79 -7.89 7.74
N LYS A 55 11.38 -7.12 8.63
CA LYS A 55 10.64 -6.26 9.55
C LYS A 55 10.33 -4.93 8.85
N MET A 56 9.07 -4.76 8.43
CA MET A 56 8.57 -3.48 7.94
C MET A 56 8.63 -2.45 9.08
N PRO A 57 9.11 -1.21 8.84
CA PRO A 57 9.06 -0.16 9.84
C PRO A 57 7.63 0.03 10.31
N SER A 58 7.41 0.25 11.61
CA SER A 58 6.05 0.49 12.09
C SER A 58 5.45 1.68 11.33
N PHE A 59 4.15 1.62 11.06
CA PHE A 59 3.43 2.74 10.44
C PHE A 59 3.69 4.06 11.18
N TRP A 60 3.81 4.00 12.50
CA TRP A 60 4.25 5.11 13.35
C TRP A 60 5.64 5.65 12.94
N THR A 61 6.62 4.80 12.67
CA THR A 61 7.94 5.24 12.22
C THR A 61 7.84 6.09 10.95
N PHE A 62 6.93 5.76 10.03
CA PHE A 62 6.69 6.53 8.81
C PHE A 62 6.12 7.93 9.12
N ILE A 63 5.12 8.02 10.00
CA ILE A 63 4.52 9.29 10.41
C ILE A 63 5.51 10.18 11.17
N TRP A 64 6.22 9.60 12.15
CA TRP A 64 7.07 10.37 13.06
C TRP A 64 8.42 10.76 12.46
N LYS A 65 9.01 9.93 11.59
CA LYS A 65 10.33 10.24 11.02
C LYS A 65 10.31 11.20 9.84
N ARG A 66 9.13 11.57 9.29
CA ARG A 66 9.01 12.36 8.04
C ARG A 66 9.96 11.87 6.93
N GLN A 67 10.28 10.59 6.92
CA GLN A 67 11.18 10.01 5.93
C GLN A 67 10.36 9.65 4.70
N SER A 68 10.86 10.03 3.52
CA SER A 68 10.29 9.57 2.26
C SER A 68 10.27 8.04 2.21
N SER A 69 9.21 7.48 1.62
CA SER A 69 9.09 6.05 1.37
C SER A 69 10.28 5.49 0.58
N GLU A 70 10.87 6.31 -0.30
CA GLU A 70 12.04 5.95 -1.10
C GLU A 70 13.26 5.65 -0.22
N VAL A 71 13.57 6.52 0.74
CA VAL A 71 14.69 6.35 1.67
C VAL A 71 14.52 5.08 2.50
N VAL A 72 13.29 4.81 2.92
CA VAL A 72 12.97 3.59 3.67
C VAL A 72 13.14 2.34 2.80
N LEU A 73 12.65 2.36 1.56
CA LEU A 73 12.78 1.24 0.64
C LEU A 73 14.23 0.98 0.25
N GLN A 74 15.04 2.03 0.11
CA GLN A 74 16.48 1.94 -0.15
C GLN A 74 17.20 1.28 1.03
N ALA A 75 16.97 1.76 2.26
CA ALA A 75 17.55 1.15 3.46
C ALA A 75 17.13 -0.32 3.65
N MET A 76 15.91 -0.68 3.22
CA MET A 76 15.44 -2.06 3.21
C MET A 76 16.12 -2.89 2.12
N ALA A 77 16.32 -2.34 0.92
CA ALA A 77 17.05 -3.00 -0.14
C ALA A 77 18.52 -3.26 0.24
N ASP A 78 19.18 -2.30 0.89
CA ASP A 78 20.55 -2.45 1.40
C ASP A 78 20.65 -3.56 2.46
N LYS A 79 19.63 -3.67 3.31
CA LYS A 79 19.60 -4.63 4.42
C LYS A 79 19.20 -6.05 4.02
N TYR A 80 18.17 -6.18 3.17
CA TYR A 80 17.57 -7.47 2.84
C TYR A 80 17.97 -7.99 1.46
N GLY A 81 18.56 -7.14 0.62
CA GLY A 81 18.98 -7.42 -0.73
C GLY A 81 17.97 -6.96 -1.78
N ASN A 82 18.20 -7.36 -3.03
CA ASN A 82 17.45 -6.84 -4.19
C ASN A 82 16.10 -7.54 -4.46
N LEU A 83 15.77 -8.60 -3.72
CA LEU A 83 14.50 -9.32 -3.84
C LEU A 83 14.06 -9.76 -2.46
N TYR A 84 12.98 -9.18 -1.95
CA TYR A 84 12.46 -9.51 -0.64
C TYR A 84 10.95 -9.31 -0.56
N GLY A 85 10.33 -10.03 0.36
CA GLY A 85 8.90 -9.99 0.62
C GLY A 85 8.58 -9.03 1.75
N ILE A 86 7.50 -8.25 1.62
CA ILE A 86 6.92 -7.47 2.71
C ILE A 86 5.43 -7.70 2.80
N ARG A 87 4.87 -7.46 3.98
CA ARG A 87 3.42 -7.34 4.16
C ARG A 87 3.04 -5.88 4.28
N GLN A 88 2.28 -5.37 3.30
CA GLN A 88 1.87 -3.97 3.22
C GLN A 88 0.34 -3.87 3.12
N PHE A 89 -0.29 -3.24 4.11
CA PHE A 89 -1.74 -3.10 4.23
C PHE A 89 -2.48 -4.44 4.13
N GLY A 90 -2.00 -5.45 4.86
CA GLY A 90 -2.60 -6.79 4.86
C GLY A 90 -2.39 -7.63 3.60
N LYS A 91 -1.71 -7.08 2.57
CA LYS A 91 -1.35 -7.81 1.36
C LYS A 91 0.14 -8.13 1.35
N THR A 92 0.46 -9.33 0.90
CA THR A 92 1.83 -9.79 0.65
C THR A 92 2.32 -9.17 -0.66
N VAL A 93 3.47 -8.49 -0.63
CA VAL A 93 4.06 -7.77 -1.76
C VAL A 93 5.52 -8.16 -1.90
N ILE A 94 5.97 -8.40 -3.13
CA ILE A 94 7.37 -8.63 -3.44
C ILE A 94 7.98 -7.33 -3.93
N ILE A 95 9.12 -6.95 -3.33
CA ILE A 95 9.93 -5.83 -3.79
C ILE A 95 11.09 -6.38 -4.59
N CYS A 96 11.27 -5.86 -5.81
CA CYS A 96 12.38 -6.17 -6.68
C CYS A 96 13.14 -4.89 -7.04
N SER A 97 14.46 -4.93 -6.90
CA SER A 97 15.36 -3.79 -7.19
C SER A 97 16.34 -4.07 -8.33
N LYS A 98 16.38 -5.31 -8.85
CA LYS A 98 17.25 -5.66 -9.99
C LYS A 98 16.62 -5.25 -11.32
N PRO A 99 17.36 -4.55 -12.21
CA PRO A 99 16.87 -4.18 -13.54
C PRO A 99 16.36 -5.38 -14.36
N ASP A 100 17.03 -6.54 -14.27
CA ASP A 100 16.65 -7.74 -15.03
C ASP A 100 15.25 -8.24 -14.64
N ILE A 101 14.93 -8.23 -13.35
CA ILE A 101 13.63 -8.66 -12.81
C ILE A 101 12.58 -7.61 -13.14
N ILE A 102 12.92 -6.32 -13.02
CA ILE A 102 12.01 -5.22 -13.37
C ILE A 102 11.63 -5.29 -14.85
N SER A 103 12.60 -5.50 -15.74
CA SER A 103 12.32 -5.70 -17.17
C SER A 103 11.52 -6.97 -17.41
N LEU A 104 11.80 -8.07 -16.71
CA LEU A 104 11.01 -9.29 -16.83
C LEU A 104 9.53 -9.02 -16.54
N VAL A 105 9.23 -8.35 -15.43
CA VAL A 105 7.86 -8.05 -14.99
C VAL A 105 7.17 -7.00 -15.87
N LEU A 106 7.87 -5.91 -16.21
CA LEU A 106 7.27 -4.77 -16.90
C LEU A 106 7.23 -4.90 -18.43
N SER A 107 8.06 -5.76 -19.03
CA SER A 107 8.10 -5.93 -20.49
C SER A 107 7.88 -7.37 -20.96
N LYS A 108 8.70 -8.33 -20.50
CA LYS A 108 8.67 -9.70 -21.03
C LYS A 108 7.40 -10.45 -20.64
N GLU A 109 7.03 -10.40 -19.36
CA GLU A 109 5.86 -11.08 -18.77
C GLU A 109 4.71 -10.09 -18.50
N PHE A 110 4.62 -9.03 -19.30
CA PHE A 110 3.61 -7.98 -19.09
C PHE A 110 2.18 -8.53 -19.07
N THR A 111 1.90 -9.57 -19.87
CA THR A 111 0.59 -10.23 -19.90
C THR A 111 0.17 -10.79 -18.54
N SER A 112 1.11 -11.35 -17.78
CA SER A 112 0.87 -11.84 -16.41
C SER A 112 0.75 -10.72 -15.38
N PHE A 113 1.36 -9.55 -15.63
CA PHE A 113 1.39 -8.40 -14.72
C PHE A 113 0.67 -7.16 -15.30
N THR A 114 -0.45 -7.38 -15.99
CA THR A 114 -1.17 -6.32 -16.72
C THR A 114 -1.72 -5.24 -15.77
N ASN A 115 -2.28 -5.64 -14.62
CA ASN A 115 -3.03 -4.75 -13.73
C ASN A 115 -2.17 -4.18 -12.61
N ARG A 116 -2.43 -2.92 -12.26
CA ARG A 116 -1.87 -2.27 -11.07
C ARG A 116 -2.63 -2.73 -9.81
N ARG A 117 -2.05 -2.45 -8.65
CA ARG A 117 -2.68 -2.73 -7.34
C ARG A 117 -4.06 -2.06 -7.28
N ASN A 118 -5.12 -2.85 -7.16
CA ASN A 118 -6.45 -2.31 -6.90
C ASN A 118 -6.48 -1.67 -5.50
N MET A 119 -6.74 -0.36 -5.49
CA MET A 119 -6.87 0.49 -4.30
C MET A 119 -8.33 0.66 -3.86
N ASN A 120 -9.25 -0.12 -4.43
CA ASN A 120 -10.70 -0.04 -4.24
C ASN A 120 -11.25 1.36 -4.53
N LEU A 121 -10.73 2.01 -5.57
CA LEU A 121 -11.17 3.33 -6.02
C LEU A 121 -12.43 3.26 -6.91
N ASP A 122 -12.91 2.05 -7.17
CA ASP A 122 -14.04 1.76 -8.06
C ASP A 122 -15.36 2.36 -7.55
N SER A 123 -15.46 2.61 -6.23
CA SER A 123 -16.64 3.22 -5.61
C SER A 123 -16.76 4.72 -5.84
N ASP A 124 -15.68 5.39 -6.23
CA ASP A 124 -15.68 6.83 -6.49
C ASP A 124 -15.86 7.10 -8.00
N PRO A 125 -16.94 7.79 -8.40
CA PRO A 125 -17.18 8.16 -9.80
C PRO A 125 -16.03 8.91 -10.46
N LEU A 126 -15.22 9.66 -9.69
CA LEU A 126 -14.08 10.41 -10.21
C LEU A 126 -12.87 9.52 -10.52
N PHE A 127 -12.60 8.54 -9.66
CA PHE A 127 -11.39 7.71 -9.76
C PHE A 127 -11.62 6.43 -10.58
N SER A 128 -12.86 5.95 -10.65
CA SER A 128 -13.24 4.71 -11.36
C SER A 128 -12.79 4.64 -12.82
N ASN A 129 -12.72 5.78 -13.53
CA ASN A 129 -12.31 5.85 -14.94
C ASN A 129 -10.85 6.31 -15.16
N MET A 130 -10.06 6.44 -14.10
CA MET A 130 -8.66 6.82 -14.25
C MET A 130 -7.84 5.68 -14.84
N LEU A 131 -6.90 6.02 -15.74
CA LEU A 131 -6.00 5.05 -16.38
C LEU A 131 -5.17 4.22 -15.38
N GLN A 132 -4.99 4.71 -14.15
CA GLN A 132 -4.27 3.99 -13.10
C GLN A 132 -5.15 3.01 -12.32
N ALA A 133 -6.47 3.17 -12.37
CA ALA A 133 -7.45 2.38 -11.61
C ALA A 133 -8.12 1.30 -12.47
N VAL A 134 -8.44 1.60 -13.73
CA VAL A 134 -9.07 0.63 -14.65
C VAL A 134 -8.20 -0.60 -14.89
N MET A 135 -8.85 -1.74 -15.11
CA MET A 135 -8.19 -3.03 -15.30
C MET A 135 -8.41 -3.58 -16.72
N ASP A 136 -7.48 -4.44 -17.14
CA ASP A 136 -7.58 -5.29 -18.33
C ASP A 136 -7.94 -4.52 -19.62
N ASP A 137 -9.05 -4.89 -20.28
CA ASP A 137 -9.43 -4.34 -21.58
C ASP A 137 -9.91 -2.89 -21.50
N GLN A 138 -10.47 -2.47 -20.37
CA GLN A 138 -10.80 -1.06 -20.14
C GLN A 138 -9.53 -0.21 -20.12
N TRP A 139 -8.47 -0.70 -19.45
CA TRP A 139 -7.17 -0.06 -19.47
C TRP A 139 -6.60 0.04 -20.88
N LYS A 140 -6.63 -1.06 -21.66
CA LYS A 140 -6.15 -1.07 -23.05
C LYS A 140 -6.89 -0.04 -23.91
N ARG A 141 -8.22 0.01 -23.79
CA ARG A 141 -9.08 0.96 -24.52
C ARG A 141 -8.76 2.40 -24.16
N LEU A 142 -8.74 2.73 -22.87
CA LEU A 142 -8.44 4.09 -22.41
C LEU A 142 -7.02 4.51 -22.80
N ARG A 143 -6.04 3.61 -22.70
CA ARG A 143 -4.67 3.88 -23.14
C ARG A 143 -4.62 4.17 -24.64
N ALA A 144 -5.33 3.43 -25.47
CA ALA A 144 -5.38 3.67 -26.92
C ALA A 144 -5.96 5.04 -27.28
N ILE A 145 -6.92 5.54 -26.49
CA ILE A 145 -7.53 6.87 -26.67
C ILE A 145 -6.59 7.98 -26.21
N VAL A 146 -5.92 7.81 -25.07
CA VAL A 146 -5.09 8.87 -24.44
C VAL A 146 -3.69 8.97 -25.05
N SER A 147 -3.10 7.85 -25.47
CA SER A 147 -1.70 7.81 -25.97
C SER A 147 -1.42 8.76 -27.15
N PRO A 148 -2.30 8.89 -28.17
CA PRO A 148 -2.07 9.78 -29.31
C PRO A 148 -1.93 11.27 -28.93
N THR A 149 -2.58 11.69 -27.84
CA THR A 149 -2.53 13.08 -27.32
C THR A 149 -1.13 13.48 -26.90
N PHE A 150 -0.33 12.53 -26.41
CA PHE A 150 1.05 12.73 -25.97
C PHE A 150 2.09 12.38 -27.06
N SER A 151 1.69 12.36 -28.33
CA SER A 151 2.63 12.21 -29.44
C SER A 151 3.60 13.40 -29.55
N THR A 152 4.82 13.15 -30.01
CA THR A 152 5.85 14.19 -30.19
C THR A 152 5.35 15.38 -31.01
N GLY A 153 4.52 15.14 -32.03
CA GLY A 153 3.92 16.19 -32.86
C GLY A 153 2.94 17.07 -32.10
N LYS A 154 2.13 16.51 -31.19
CA LYS A 154 1.21 17.27 -30.33
C LYS A 154 1.95 18.02 -29.23
N LEU A 155 2.94 17.38 -28.60
CA LEU A 155 3.79 18.02 -27.59
C LEU A 155 4.54 19.23 -28.14
N ARG A 156 5.09 19.13 -29.37
CA ARG A 156 5.74 20.28 -30.02
C ARG A 156 4.78 21.45 -30.25
N LYS A 157 3.49 21.19 -30.49
CA LYS A 157 2.46 22.23 -30.61
C LYS A 157 2.08 22.86 -29.27
N MET A 158 2.26 22.15 -28.15
CA MET A 158 2.00 22.68 -26.81
C MET A 158 3.13 23.58 -26.30
N ARG A 159 4.37 23.38 -26.77
CA ARG A 159 5.55 24.14 -26.38
C ARG A 159 5.35 25.67 -26.28
N PRO A 160 4.84 26.38 -27.30
CA PRO A 160 4.68 27.84 -27.21
C PRO A 160 3.74 28.29 -26.07
N LEU A 161 2.72 27.49 -25.73
CA LEU A 161 1.83 27.78 -24.59
C LEU A 161 2.55 27.60 -23.26
N ILE A 162 3.41 26.58 -23.15
CA ILE A 162 4.24 26.36 -21.96
C ILE A 162 5.22 27.52 -21.80
N ASP A 163 5.87 27.95 -22.88
CA ASP A 163 6.83 29.05 -22.87
C ASP A 163 6.15 30.37 -22.42
N ASP A 164 4.93 30.63 -22.86
CA ASP A 164 4.13 31.81 -22.44
C ASP A 164 3.76 31.78 -20.94
N CYS A 165 3.32 30.62 -20.43
CA CYS A 165 3.07 30.43 -19.01
C CYS A 165 4.34 30.65 -18.18
N LEU A 166 5.48 30.14 -18.65
CA LEU A 166 6.77 30.33 -17.98
C LEU A 166 7.19 31.80 -17.97
N GLN A 167 7.01 32.52 -19.08
CA GLN A 167 7.32 33.95 -19.13
C GLN A 167 6.44 34.75 -18.17
N THR A 168 5.14 34.45 -18.12
CA THR A 168 4.20 35.07 -17.17
C THR A 168 4.62 34.79 -15.73
N MET A 169 5.02 33.56 -15.42
CA MET A 169 5.50 33.19 -14.10
C MET A 169 6.77 33.97 -13.71
N ILE A 170 7.75 34.09 -14.61
CA ILE A 170 8.99 34.83 -14.37
C ILE A 170 8.70 36.32 -14.11
N ASN A 171 7.81 36.92 -14.90
CA ASN A 171 7.46 38.34 -14.76
C ASN A 171 6.77 38.65 -13.42
N ASN A 172 6.02 37.70 -12.85
CA ASN A 172 5.34 37.88 -11.56
C ASN A 172 6.22 37.54 -10.34
N LEU A 173 7.32 36.81 -10.55
CA LEU A 173 8.26 36.44 -9.49
C LEU A 173 9.40 37.47 -9.33
N ASN A 174 9.63 38.31 -10.34
CA ASN A 174 10.52 39.47 -10.28
C ASN A 174 9.78 40.71 -9.75
#